data_AF-A0A3D0PVA3-F1
#
_entry.id   AF-A0A3D0PVA3-F1
#
_cell.length_a   1.000
_cell.length_b   1.000
_cell.length_c   1.000
_cell.angle_alpha   90.00
_cell.angle_beta   90.00
_cell.angle_gamma   90.00
#
_symmetry.space_group_name_H-M   'P 1'
#
loop_
_entity.id
_entity.type
_entity.pdbx_description
1 polymer ?
#
loop_
_entity_poly.entity_id
_entity_poly.type
_entity_poly.pdbx_seq_one_letter_code
_entity_poly.pdbx_strand_id
1 'polypeptide(L)'
;MLKEEIGKAAVRNSELTYYVYSSEQNSGICITQTKIESASGSVTGGHTRAVKLAQTLLRNLVFPDNLSEILDDYNLPDETVPKVET
;
A
#
# COMPACT_ATOMS: atom_id res chain seq x y z
N MET A 1 -16.80 0.92 26.68
CA MET A 1 -17.40 1.31 25.39
C MET A 1 -17.52 0.06 24.54
N LEU A 2 -18.74 -0.35 24.20
CA LEU A 2 -18.97 -1.43 23.24
C LEU A 2 -19.05 -0.80 21.85
N LYS A 3 -18.32 -1.38 20.88
CA LYS A 3 -18.33 -0.98 19.48
C LYS A 3 -18.89 -2.14 18.67
N GLU A 4 -20.05 -1.95 18.06
CA GLU A 4 -20.74 -2.95 17.25
C GLU A 4 -20.60 -2.58 15.77
N GLU A 5 -20.09 -3.51 14.94
CA GLU A 5 -20.10 -3.34 13.48
C GLU A 5 -21.51 -3.61 12.95
N ILE A 6 -22.09 -2.63 12.29
CA ILE A 6 -23.46 -2.72 11.75
C ILE A 6 -23.44 -3.17 10.28
N GLY A 7 -22.34 -2.89 9.58
CA GLY A 7 -22.17 -3.35 8.21
C GLY A 7 -21.07 -2.62 7.44
N LYS A 8 -20.95 -3.04 6.19
CA LYS A 8 -19.95 -2.53 5.25
C LYS A 8 -20.60 -2.11 3.95
N ALA A 9 -20.02 -1.11 3.30
CA ALA A 9 -20.39 -0.69 1.95
C ALA A 9 -19.14 -0.41 1.12
N ALA A 10 -19.11 -0.94 -0.10
CA ALA A 10 -18.10 -0.56 -1.09
C ALA A 10 -18.57 0.69 -1.84
N VAL A 11 -17.76 1.75 -1.80
CA VAL A 11 -17.99 2.99 -2.53
C VAL A 11 -16.75 3.32 -3.32
N ARG A 12 -16.81 3.17 -4.65
CA ARG A 12 -15.67 3.34 -5.56
C ARG A 12 -14.49 2.46 -5.12
N ASN A 13 -13.34 3.08 -4.86
CA ASN A 13 -12.10 2.48 -4.39
C ASN A 13 -11.98 2.54 -2.85
N SER A 14 -13.10 2.46 -2.13
CA SER A 14 -13.10 2.48 -0.67
C SER A 14 -14.11 1.48 -0.11
N GLU A 15 -13.72 0.83 0.98
CA GLU A 15 -14.62 0.12 1.87
C GLU A 15 -14.97 1.05 3.03
N LEU A 16 -16.26 1.26 3.27
CA LEU A 16 -16.77 1.95 4.44
C LEU A 16 -17.26 0.90 5.43
N THR A 17 -16.81 0.98 6.68
CA THR A 17 -17.34 0.16 7.78
C THR A 17 -18.05 1.05 8.78
N TYR A 18 -19.28 0.69 9.12
CA TYR A 18 -20.16 1.45 9.99
C TYR A 18 -20.24 0.79 11.35
N TYR A 19 -20.12 1.59 12.40
CA TYR A 19 -20.18 1.14 13.77
C TYR A 19 -21.15 2.00 14.57
N VAL A 20 -21.83 1.35 15.51
CA VAL A 20 -22.50 2.03 16.61
C VAL A 20 -21.67 1.79 17.86
N TYR A 21 -21.39 2.87 18.60
CA TYR A 21 -20.86 2.77 19.94
C TYR A 21 -21.90 3.23 20.93
N SER A 22 -22.02 2.49 22.02
CA SER A 22 -22.91 2.83 23.13
C SER A 22 -22.11 2.90 24.43
N SER A 23 -22.39 3.95 25.20
CA SER A 23 -22.04 4.09 26.61
C SER A 23 -23.32 4.14 27.44
N GLU A 24 -23.20 4.17 28.77
CA GLU A 24 -24.36 4.10 29.68
C GLU A 24 -25.39 5.22 29.46
N GLN A 25 -25.01 6.34 28.84
CA GLN A 25 -25.89 7.50 28.66
C GLN A 25 -26.00 7.97 27.22
N ASN A 26 -25.16 7.47 26.30
CA ASN A 26 -25.11 7.98 24.93
C ASN A 26 -24.82 6.88 23.93
N SER A 27 -25.42 7.00 22.75
CA SER A 27 -25.05 6.24 21.56
C SER A 27 -24.51 7.18 20.50
N GLY A 28 -23.54 6.72 19.73
CA GLY A 28 -22.99 7.47 18.61
C GLY A 28 -22.62 6.56 17.44
N ILE A 29 -22.39 7.18 16.30
CA ILE A 29 -22.05 6.51 15.04
C ILE A 29 -20.60 6.80 14.71
N CYS A 30 -19.86 5.77 14.33
CA CYS A 30 -18.50 5.86 13.81
C CYS A 30 -18.45 5.24 12.42
N ILE A 31 -17.83 5.91 11.47
CA ILE A 31 -17.62 5.40 10.12
C ILE A 31 -16.11 5.39 9.89
N THR A 32 -15.55 4.24 9.54
CA THR A 32 -14.16 4.14 9.10
C THR A 32 -14.12 3.93 7.59
N GLN A 33 -13.27 4.68 6.91
CA GLN A 33 -13.01 4.51 5.48
C GLN A 33 -11.65 3.84 5.28
N THR A 34 -11.66 2.69 4.61
CA THR A 34 -10.46 2.02 4.11
C THR A 34 -10.38 2.27 2.61
N LYS A 35 -9.38 3.04 2.16
CA LYS A 35 -9.13 3.19 0.72
C LYS A 35 -8.42 1.94 0.20
N ILE A 36 -8.94 1.37 -0.88
CA ILE A 36 -8.30 0.30 -1.64
C ILE A 36 -7.65 0.98 -2.83
N GLU A 37 -6.35 1.18 -2.76
CA GLU A 37 -5.56 1.78 -3.83
C GLU A 37 -4.71 0.69 -4.49
N SER A 38 -4.59 0.72 -5.81
CA SER A 38 -3.75 -0.19 -6.58
C SER A 38 -2.78 0.61 -7.45
N ALA A 39 -1.51 0.25 -7.37
CA ALA A 39 -0.47 0.79 -8.23
C ALA A 39 0.24 -0.40 -8.92
N SER A 40 0.45 -0.30 -10.23
CA SER A 40 1.07 -1.36 -11.02
C SER A 40 2.07 -0.77 -12.02
N GLY A 41 3.09 -1.56 -12.34
CA GLY A 41 4.20 -1.14 -13.20
C GLY A 41 5.15 -2.30 -13.47
N SER A 42 5.99 -2.16 -14.49
CA SER A 42 6.93 -3.19 -14.90
C SER A 42 8.33 -2.89 -14.38
N VAL A 43 8.96 -3.89 -13.77
CA VAL A 43 10.34 -3.80 -13.27
C VAL A 43 11.27 -4.40 -14.31
N THR A 44 12.32 -3.66 -14.70
CA THR A 44 13.36 -4.19 -15.57
C THR A 44 14.41 -4.98 -14.76
N GLY A 45 15.02 -6.00 -15.37
CA GLY A 45 16.02 -6.86 -14.70
C GLY A 45 15.46 -8.07 -13.94
N GLY A 46 14.21 -8.46 -14.22
CA GLY A 46 13.67 -9.79 -13.91
C GLY A 46 13.06 -9.96 -12.50
N HIS A 47 12.59 -11.18 -12.23
CA HIS A 47 11.78 -11.51 -11.06
C HIS A 47 12.46 -11.16 -9.72
N THR A 48 13.75 -11.46 -9.56
CA THR A 48 14.49 -11.20 -8.32
C THR A 48 14.51 -9.72 -7.94
N ARG A 49 14.70 -8.81 -8.92
CA ARG A 49 14.65 -7.37 -8.67
C ARG A 49 13.24 -6.91 -8.31
N ALA A 50 12.22 -7.42 -9.00
CA ALA A 50 10.83 -7.12 -8.69
C ALA A 50 10.46 -7.51 -7.25
N VAL A 51 10.92 -8.69 -6.79
CA VAL A 51 10.71 -9.15 -5.41
C VAL A 51 11.42 -8.25 -4.40
N LYS A 52 12.68 -7.84 -4.66
CA LYS A 52 13.42 -6.92 -3.77
C LYS A 52 12.71 -5.58 -3.63
N LEU A 53 12.27 -4.98 -4.73
CA LEU A 53 11.53 -3.72 -4.70
C LEU A 53 10.22 -3.86 -3.91
N ALA A 54 9.45 -4.92 -4.15
CA ALA A 54 8.23 -5.19 -3.39
C ALA A 54 8.48 -5.35 -1.88
N GLN A 55 9.56 -6.03 -1.50
CA GLN A 55 9.97 -6.17 -0.09
C GLN A 55 10.39 -4.83 0.52
N THR A 56 11.08 -3.96 -0.21
CA THR A 56 11.45 -2.62 0.25
C THR A 56 10.20 -1.75 0.49
N LEU A 57 9.26 -1.72 -0.45
CA LEU A 57 8.01 -0.99 -0.30
C LEU A 57 7.20 -1.49 0.91
N LEU A 58 7.13 -2.82 1.08
CA LEU A 58 6.44 -3.43 2.21
C LEU A 58 7.07 -3.04 3.55
N ARG A 59 8.40 -3.05 3.68
CA ARG A 59 9.10 -2.70 4.93
C ARG A 59 8.92 -1.23 5.32
N ASN A 60 8.86 -0.35 4.32
CA ASN A 60 8.68 1.08 4.55
C ASN A 60 7.21 1.46 4.81
N LEU A 61 6.26 0.52 4.64
CA LEU A 61 4.81 0.75 4.77
C LEU A 61 4.32 1.93 3.90
N VAL A 62 4.96 2.13 2.74
CA VAL A 62 4.61 3.22 1.82
C VAL A 62 3.69 2.68 0.73
N PHE A 63 2.51 3.29 0.61
CA PHE A 63 1.70 3.15 -0.60
C PHE A 63 2.19 4.18 -1.62
N PRO A 64 2.68 3.78 -2.80
CA PRO A 64 3.24 4.72 -3.75
C PRO A 64 2.15 5.38 -4.58
N ASP A 65 2.10 6.71 -4.57
CA ASP A 65 1.19 7.50 -5.40
C ASP A 65 1.49 7.31 -6.90
N ASN A 66 2.77 7.11 -7.24
CA ASN A 66 3.24 6.85 -8.60
C ASN A 66 4.30 5.74 -8.60
N LEU A 67 3.90 4.51 -8.88
CA LEU A 67 4.83 3.39 -8.93
C LEU A 67 5.85 3.55 -10.08
N SER A 68 5.53 4.27 -11.16
CA SER A 68 6.44 4.50 -12.28
C SER A 68 7.68 5.31 -11.87
N GLU A 69 7.52 6.35 -11.06
CA GLU A 69 8.66 7.16 -10.57
C GLU A 69 9.61 6.33 -9.68
N ILE A 70 9.05 5.50 -8.81
CA ILE A 70 9.84 4.59 -7.97
C ILE A 70 10.58 3.57 -8.83
N LEU A 71 9.94 3.06 -9.89
CA LEU A 71 10.57 2.12 -10.81
C LEU A 71 11.74 2.75 -11.58
N ASP A 72 11.63 4.03 -11.95
CA ASP A 72 12.69 4.77 -12.61
C ASP A 72 13.89 5.00 -11.67
N ASP A 73 13.63 5.39 -10.41
CA ASP A 73 14.67 5.53 -9.37
C ASP A 73 15.35 4.19 -9.05
N TYR A 74 14.60 3.08 -9.07
CA TYR A 74 15.13 1.74 -8.81
C TYR A 74 15.86 1.13 -10.02
N ASN A 75 15.63 1.66 -11.22
CA ASN A 75 16.30 1.26 -12.45
C ASN A 75 17.70 1.88 -12.63
N LEU A 76 18.27 2.49 -11.59
CA LEU A 76 19.67 2.90 -11.63
C LEU A 76 20.56 1.72 -12.07
N PRO A 77 21.47 1.94 -13.04
CA PRO A 77 22.26 0.87 -13.64
C PRO A 77 23.03 0.12 -12.55
N ASP A 78 23.17 -1.20 -12.71
CA ASP A 78 24.05 -2.02 -11.86
C ASP A 78 25.37 -1.28 -11.73
N GLU A 79 25.80 -1.05 -10.48
CA GLU A 79 27.14 -0.60 -10.16
C GLU A 79 28.11 -1.28 -11.12
N THR A 80 28.86 -0.46 -11.86
CA THR A 80 29.87 -0.89 -12.80
C THR A 80 30.67 -2.03 -12.20
N VAL A 81 30.40 -3.27 -12.64
CA VAL A 81 31.31 -4.37 -12.41
C VAL A 81 32.65 -3.87 -12.96
N PRO A 82 33.70 -3.71 -12.13
CA PRO A 82 34.96 -3.20 -12.63
C PRO A 82 35.39 -4.13 -13.75
N LYS A 83 35.60 -3.56 -14.94
CA LYS A 83 36.28 -4.27 -16.02
C LYS A 83 37.61 -4.74 -15.44
N VAL A 84 37.72 -6.04 -15.20
CA VAL A 84 39.02 -6.66 -15.02
C VAL A 84 39.68 -6.56 -16.39
N GLU A 85 40.50 -5.53 -16.59
CA GLU A 85 41.41 -5.47 -17.71
C GLU A 85 42.49 -6.54 -17.52
N THR A 86 42.43 -7.51 -18.43
CA THR A 86 43.49 -8.40 -18.95
C THR A 86 44.37 -9.17 -17.97
#